data_AF-A0A506RB84-F1
#
_entry.id   AF-A0A506RB84-F1
#
_cell.length_a   1.000
_cell.length_b   1.000
_cell.length_c   1.000
_cell.angle_alpha   90.00
_cell.angle_beta   90.00
_cell.angle_gamma   90.00
#
_symmetry.space_group_name_H-M   'P 1'
#
loop_
_entity.id
_entity.type
_entity.pdbx_description
1 polymer ?
#
loop_
_entity_poly.entity_id
_entity_poly.type
_entity_poly.pdbx_seq_one_letter_code
_entity_poly.pdbx_strand_id
1 'polypeptide(L)'
;MMKEFGYQIYSFQHAVEAYKIADILAENNVCSAMWADWWGFKMEAYDGIRENVPMVHKAGACAIVHSDSDLGIQRLNQEAAKAWADGRRVGIDIPQEQAWVWLSANPAKSLGIFDKTGSLETGKNADVVLWTANPFSTYARAEKVYIDGGLAYDLNDPQTWPVGDFELGQVGEGDSK
;
A
#
# COMPACT_ATOMS: atom_id res chain seq x y z
N MET A 1 15.17 19.70 10.97
CA MET A 1 13.71 19.45 10.86
C MET A 1 13.08 18.85 12.12
N MET A 2 12.85 17.53 12.24
CA MET A 2 12.11 16.92 13.37
C MET A 2 12.61 17.39 14.76
N LYS A 3 13.92 17.22 15.02
CA LYS A 3 14.57 17.60 16.28
C LYS A 3 14.70 19.12 16.49
N GLU A 4 14.85 19.85 15.39
CA GLU A 4 15.08 21.29 15.37
C GLU A 4 13.82 22.08 15.73
N PHE A 5 12.67 21.65 15.21
CA PHE A 5 11.38 22.32 15.39
C PHE A 5 10.43 21.58 16.34
N GLY A 6 10.84 20.44 16.91
CA GLY A 6 10.10 19.75 17.98
C GLY A 6 8.76 19.14 17.56
N TYR A 7 8.69 18.52 16.37
CA TYR A 7 7.50 17.82 15.90
C TYR A 7 7.83 16.39 15.47
N GLN A 8 6.86 15.48 15.41
CA GLN A 8 7.04 14.12 14.91
C GLN A 8 6.84 14.08 13.39
N ILE A 9 7.81 13.55 12.65
CA ILE A 9 7.61 13.15 11.26
C ILE A 9 7.01 11.74 11.30
N TYR A 10 5.84 11.55 10.70
CA TYR A 10 5.21 10.22 10.64
C TYR A 10 5.69 9.39 9.46
N SER A 11 5.97 10.02 8.31
CA SER A 11 6.51 9.31 7.16
C SER A 11 7.35 10.18 6.23
N PHE A 12 8.35 9.55 5.62
CA PHE A 12 8.96 10.04 4.38
C PHE A 12 8.26 9.40 3.18
N GLN A 13 8.02 10.20 2.15
CA GLN A 13 7.41 9.79 0.89
C GLN A 13 8.49 9.47 -0.14
N HIS A 14 8.21 8.51 -1.03
CA HIS A 14 9.13 7.90 -2.00
C HIS A 14 10.26 7.09 -1.34
N ALA A 15 10.98 7.72 -0.41
CA ALA A 15 11.98 7.12 0.47
C ALA A 15 12.90 6.11 -0.28
N VAL A 16 13.36 6.51 -1.47
CA VAL A 16 13.92 5.62 -2.52
C VAL A 16 15.18 4.90 -2.05
N GLU A 17 15.89 5.47 -1.07
CA GLU A 17 17.10 4.91 -0.47
C GLU A 17 16.95 4.65 1.04
N ALA A 18 15.73 4.46 1.55
CA ALA A 18 15.47 4.22 2.97
C ALA A 18 16.26 3.03 3.55
N TYR A 19 16.54 2.00 2.73
CA TYR A 19 17.38 0.87 3.10
C TYR A 19 18.77 1.27 3.63
N LYS A 20 19.31 2.43 3.24
CA LYS A 20 20.61 2.93 3.70
C LYS A 20 20.58 3.47 5.13
N ILE A 21 19.39 3.81 5.65
CA ILE A 21 19.19 4.46 6.96
C ILE A 21 18.03 3.83 7.75
N ALA A 22 17.74 2.55 7.50
CA ALA A 22 16.56 1.87 8.05
C ALA A 22 16.59 1.77 9.59
N ASP A 23 17.77 1.66 10.17
CA ASP A 23 18.02 1.71 11.62
C ASP A 23 17.60 3.06 12.21
N ILE A 24 18.04 4.16 11.59
CA ILE A 24 17.69 5.52 12.03
C ILE A 24 16.17 5.75 11.93
N LEU A 25 15.54 5.24 10.88
CA LEU A 25 14.07 5.31 10.72
C LEU A 25 13.34 4.54 11.83
N ALA A 26 13.83 3.34 12.19
CA ALA A 26 13.28 2.55 13.29
C ALA A 26 13.43 3.28 14.64
N GLU A 27 14.62 3.80 14.95
CA GLU A 27 14.92 4.52 16.19
C GLU A 27 14.02 5.75 16.40
N ASN A 28 13.62 6.42 15.31
CA ASN A 28 12.84 7.65 15.36
C ASN A 28 11.33 7.41 15.12
N ASN A 29 10.90 6.15 15.00
CA ASN A 29 9.52 5.76 14.70
C ASN A 29 8.95 6.49 13.47
N VAL A 30 9.72 6.55 12.39
CA VAL A 30 9.34 7.19 11.12
C VAL A 30 9.07 6.13 10.06
N CYS A 31 7.88 6.16 9.46
CA CYS A 31 7.54 5.28 8.36
C CYS A 31 8.21 5.71 7.04
N SER A 32 8.39 4.77 6.14
CA SER A 32 8.86 5.02 4.77
C SER A 32 7.84 4.49 3.79
N ALA A 33 7.20 5.38 3.03
CA ALA A 33 6.39 5.01 1.88
C ALA A 33 7.32 4.89 0.66
N MET A 34 7.47 3.66 0.17
CA MET A 34 8.38 3.30 -0.91
C MET A 34 7.66 2.63 -2.08
N TRP A 35 8.15 2.85 -3.29
CA TRP A 35 7.77 2.04 -4.45
C TRP A 35 8.33 0.62 -4.34
N ALA A 36 7.67 -0.35 -4.98
CA ALA A 36 8.18 -1.71 -5.03
C ALA A 36 9.41 -1.83 -5.94
N ASP A 37 9.41 -1.16 -7.10
CA ASP A 37 10.45 -1.31 -8.12
C ASP A 37 10.62 -0.11 -9.06
N TRP A 38 10.06 1.07 -8.72
CA TRP A 38 10.20 2.26 -9.56
C TRP A 38 11.44 3.10 -9.17
N TRP A 39 12.47 3.10 -10.02
CA TRP A 39 13.74 3.80 -9.81
C TRP A 39 14.41 4.20 -11.13
N GLY A 40 15.54 4.91 -11.08
CA GLY A 40 16.39 5.23 -12.24
C GLY A 40 15.90 6.35 -13.16
N PHE A 41 14.78 7.01 -12.84
CA PHE A 41 14.19 8.08 -13.66
C PHE A 41 14.77 9.48 -13.38
N LYS A 42 15.50 9.64 -12.27
CA LYS A 42 16.21 10.87 -11.86
C LYS A 42 17.48 10.49 -11.09
N MET A 43 18.42 11.43 -10.96
CA MET A 43 19.66 11.22 -10.19
C MET A 43 19.41 10.80 -8.74
N GLU A 44 18.40 11.37 -8.08
CA GLU A 44 18.02 11.01 -6.69
C GLU A 44 17.41 9.61 -6.55
N ALA A 45 17.03 8.97 -7.66
CA ALA A 45 16.42 7.64 -7.67
C ALA A 45 17.37 6.58 -8.28
N TYR A 46 18.64 6.91 -8.48
CA TYR A 46 19.57 6.08 -9.24
C TYR A 46 20.10 4.88 -8.44
N ASP A 47 20.31 5.02 -7.13
CA ASP A 47 20.66 3.89 -6.24
C ASP A 47 19.42 3.18 -5.66
N GLY A 48 18.26 3.34 -6.30
CA GLY A 48 17.05 2.61 -5.94
C GLY A 48 17.25 1.10 -6.16
N ILE A 49 16.77 0.31 -5.20
CA ILE A 49 16.79 -1.16 -5.26
C ILE A 49 15.38 -1.70 -5.03
N ARG A 50 15.10 -2.89 -5.57
CA ARG A 50 13.78 -3.54 -5.41
C ARG A 50 13.57 -4.08 -3.99
N GLU A 51 14.66 -4.28 -3.26
CA GLU A 51 14.68 -4.80 -1.90
C GLU A 51 14.50 -3.71 -0.82
N ASN A 52 14.21 -2.46 -1.20
CA ASN A 52 14.12 -1.34 -0.26
C ASN A 52 13.07 -1.59 0.84
N VAL A 53 11.83 -1.92 0.45
CA VAL A 53 10.72 -2.28 1.36
C VAL A 53 11.09 -3.41 2.32
N PRO A 54 11.54 -4.60 1.86
CA PRO A 54 11.88 -5.71 2.76
C PRO A 54 13.12 -5.42 3.63
N MET A 55 14.09 -4.62 3.18
CA MET A 55 15.23 -4.21 4.02
C MET A 55 14.80 -3.28 5.15
N VAL A 56 13.93 -2.30 4.88
CA VAL A 56 13.36 -1.43 5.92
C VAL A 56 12.54 -2.24 6.93
N HIS A 57 11.70 -3.16 6.46
CA HIS A 57 10.95 -4.06 7.33
C HIS A 57 11.88 -4.93 8.20
N LYS A 58 12.93 -5.52 7.60
CA LYS A 58 13.91 -6.36 8.32
C LYS A 58 14.65 -5.60 9.42
N ALA A 59 14.89 -4.30 9.22
CA ALA A 59 15.50 -3.44 10.24
C ALA A 59 14.54 -3.09 11.40
N GLY A 60 13.28 -3.54 11.35
CA GLY A 60 12.26 -3.21 12.35
C GLY A 60 11.61 -1.84 12.15
N ALA A 61 11.89 -1.16 11.03
CA ALA A 61 11.27 0.11 10.69
C ALA A 61 9.89 -0.09 10.02
N CYS A 62 9.09 0.97 10.05
CA CYS A 62 7.77 0.99 9.44
C CYS A 62 7.87 1.12 7.90
N ALA A 63 7.74 0.00 7.19
CA ALA A 63 7.72 -0.04 5.73
C ALA A 63 6.29 0.07 5.18
N ILE A 64 6.08 0.92 4.18
CA ILE A 64 4.81 1.11 3.46
C ILE A 64 5.08 0.96 1.96
N VAL A 65 4.18 0.26 1.27
CA VAL A 65 4.17 0.21 -0.20
C VAL A 65 3.19 1.26 -0.73
N HIS A 66 3.66 2.14 -1.62
CA HIS A 66 2.82 3.11 -2.34
C HIS A 66 3.12 3.08 -3.84
N SER A 67 2.20 3.59 -4.67
CA SER A 67 2.37 3.67 -6.13
C SER A 67 2.78 5.04 -6.64
N ASP A 68 2.32 6.12 -6.00
CA ASP A 68 2.38 7.49 -6.56
C ASP A 68 1.75 7.58 -7.97
N SER A 69 0.73 6.75 -8.21
CA SER A 69 0.04 6.63 -9.50
C SER A 69 -1.41 6.22 -9.28
N ASP A 70 -2.31 6.92 -9.96
CA ASP A 70 -3.75 6.65 -10.12
C ASP A 70 -4.04 5.29 -10.76
N LEU A 71 -3.15 4.81 -11.63
CA LEU A 71 -3.23 3.47 -12.22
C LEU A 71 -2.59 2.42 -11.32
N GLY A 72 -1.42 2.70 -10.76
CA GLY A 72 -0.69 1.75 -9.91
C GLY A 72 -1.40 1.45 -8.59
N ILE A 73 -2.11 2.43 -8.03
CA ILE A 73 -2.78 2.29 -6.72
C ILE A 73 -3.85 1.18 -6.74
N GLN A 74 -4.46 0.93 -7.91
CA GLN A 74 -5.52 -0.06 -8.08
C GLN A 74 -5.05 -1.51 -7.89
N ARG A 75 -3.72 -1.74 -7.87
CA ARG A 75 -3.10 -3.07 -7.73
C ARG A 75 -2.01 -3.10 -6.66
N LEU A 76 -2.16 -2.31 -5.58
CA LEU A 76 -1.17 -2.25 -4.49
C LEU A 76 -0.85 -3.61 -3.86
N ASN A 77 -1.80 -4.55 -3.85
CA ASN A 77 -1.58 -5.93 -3.44
C ASN A 77 -0.50 -6.63 -4.29
N GLN A 78 -0.44 -6.34 -5.59
CA GLN A 78 0.60 -6.85 -6.50
C GLN A 78 1.92 -6.12 -6.28
N GLU A 79 1.91 -4.80 -6.04
CA GLU A 79 3.11 -4.04 -5.67
C GLU A 79 3.77 -4.61 -4.40
N ALA A 80 2.98 -4.90 -3.36
CA ALA A 80 3.48 -5.54 -2.15
C ALA A 80 4.00 -6.96 -2.41
N ALA A 81 3.33 -7.72 -3.29
CA ALA A 81 3.80 -9.06 -3.68
C ALA A 81 5.15 -9.01 -4.42
N LYS A 82 5.39 -8.00 -5.28
CA LYS A 82 6.69 -7.78 -5.94
C LYS A 82 7.79 -7.53 -4.90
N ALA A 83 7.58 -6.57 -4.00
CA ALA A 83 8.53 -6.25 -2.93
C ALA A 83 8.82 -7.47 -2.03
N TRP A 84 7.79 -8.25 -1.70
CA TRP A 84 7.94 -9.49 -0.94
C TRP A 84 8.78 -10.54 -1.68
N ALA A 85 8.54 -10.74 -2.97
CA ALA A 85 9.30 -11.65 -3.81
C ALA A 85 10.78 -11.24 -3.93
N ASP A 86 11.06 -9.94 -4.07
CA ASP A 86 12.42 -9.41 -4.13
C ASP A 86 13.17 -9.57 -2.80
N GLY A 87 12.50 -9.39 -1.66
CA GLY A 87 13.05 -9.71 -0.35
C GLY A 87 13.44 -11.19 -0.22
N ARG A 88 12.55 -12.10 -0.64
CA ARG A 88 12.83 -13.55 -0.64
C ARG A 88 14.00 -13.91 -1.54
N ARG A 89 14.13 -13.27 -2.71
CA ARG A 89 15.23 -13.48 -3.67
C ARG A 89 16.61 -13.21 -3.05
N VAL A 90 16.71 -12.28 -2.10
CA VAL A 90 17.96 -11.96 -1.38
C VAL A 90 18.05 -12.61 0.01
N GLY A 91 17.18 -13.57 0.33
CA GLY A 91 17.21 -14.31 1.59
C GLY A 91 16.60 -13.57 2.79
N ILE A 92 15.76 -12.57 2.56
CA ILE A 92 14.93 -11.94 3.60
C ILE A 92 13.60 -12.69 3.64
N ASP A 93 13.46 -13.59 4.61
CA ASP A 93 12.24 -14.37 4.80
C ASP A 93 11.23 -13.58 5.64
N ILE A 94 10.19 -13.09 4.99
CA ILE A 94 9.10 -12.32 5.61
C ILE A 94 7.82 -13.13 5.45
N PRO A 95 7.13 -13.49 6.55
CA PRO A 95 5.83 -14.14 6.47
C PRO A 95 4.83 -13.29 5.67
N GLN A 96 3.93 -13.95 4.93
CA GLN A 96 3.05 -13.24 4.01
C GLN A 96 2.12 -12.25 4.72
N GLU A 97 1.68 -12.58 5.94
CA GLU A 97 0.88 -11.72 6.81
C GLU A 97 1.62 -10.44 7.22
N GLN A 98 2.96 -10.51 7.35
CA GLN A 98 3.79 -9.33 7.62
C GLN A 98 3.98 -8.47 6.37
N ALA A 99 4.08 -9.08 5.19
CA ALA A 99 4.09 -8.31 3.94
C ALA A 99 2.76 -7.57 3.70
N TRP A 100 1.63 -8.15 4.13
CA TRP A 100 0.32 -7.50 4.02
C TRP A 100 0.21 -6.20 4.83
N VAL A 101 0.96 -6.08 5.94
CA VAL A 101 0.90 -4.87 6.77
C VAL A 101 1.43 -3.63 6.04
N TRP A 102 2.26 -3.79 5.01
CA TRP A 102 2.83 -2.69 4.23
C TRP A 102 1.80 -1.87 3.46
N LEU A 103 0.64 -2.45 3.16
CA LEU A 103 -0.47 -1.78 2.45
C LEU A 103 -1.74 -1.64 3.30
N SER A 104 -1.72 -2.05 4.57
CA SER A 104 -2.88 -2.01 5.47
C SER A 104 -2.55 -1.31 6.79
N ALA A 105 -2.00 -2.03 7.78
CA ALA A 105 -1.78 -1.50 9.11
C ALA A 105 -0.74 -0.37 9.15
N ASN A 106 0.36 -0.48 8.39
CA ASN A 106 1.42 0.53 8.40
C ASN A 106 0.99 1.88 7.81
N PRO A 107 0.33 1.96 6.64
CA PRO A 107 -0.21 3.23 6.16
C PRO A 107 -1.25 3.82 7.11
N ALA A 108 -2.14 3.01 7.71
CA ALA A 108 -3.10 3.51 8.71
C ALA A 108 -2.41 4.09 9.95
N LYS A 109 -1.33 3.46 10.45
CA LYS A 109 -0.50 3.99 11.54
C LYS A 109 0.20 5.28 11.15
N SER A 110 0.79 5.35 9.95
CA SER A 110 1.46 6.56 9.46
C SER A 110 0.48 7.73 9.29
N LEU A 111 -0.78 7.47 8.99
CA LEU A 111 -1.83 8.48 8.86
C LEU A 111 -2.49 8.85 10.20
N GLY A 112 -2.14 8.16 11.30
CA GLY A 112 -2.73 8.40 12.62
C GLY A 112 -4.18 7.91 12.76
N ILE A 113 -4.61 6.97 11.92
CA ILE A 113 -6.00 6.44 11.87
C ILE A 113 -6.06 4.92 12.11
N PHE A 114 -5.03 4.35 12.72
CA PHE A 114 -4.99 2.90 12.98
C PHE A 114 -6.08 2.43 13.96
N ASP A 115 -6.64 3.32 14.78
CA ASP A 115 -7.82 3.02 15.61
C ASP A 115 -9.11 2.93 14.78
N LYS A 116 -9.09 3.39 13.52
CA LYS A 116 -10.23 3.35 12.60
C LYS A 116 -10.15 2.24 11.56
N THR A 117 -8.97 1.97 10.98
CA THR A 117 -8.85 1.03 9.86
C THR A 117 -7.46 0.37 9.79
N GLY A 118 -7.24 -0.48 8.79
CA GLY A 118 -5.96 -1.13 8.51
C GLY A 118 -5.75 -2.49 9.18
N SER A 119 -6.71 -2.99 9.97
CA SER A 119 -6.74 -4.37 10.48
C SER A 119 -8.17 -4.84 10.72
N LEU A 120 -8.36 -6.16 10.75
CA LEU A 120 -9.66 -6.78 11.01
C LEU A 120 -9.84 -7.02 12.52
N GLU A 121 -10.24 -5.97 13.24
CA GLU A 121 -10.40 -5.98 14.70
C GLU A 121 -11.74 -5.36 15.11
N THR A 122 -12.32 -5.82 16.22
CA THR A 122 -13.58 -5.27 16.74
C THR A 122 -13.42 -3.78 17.07
N GLY A 123 -14.38 -2.96 16.65
CA GLY A 123 -14.41 -1.52 16.90
C GLY A 123 -13.80 -0.65 15.80
N LYS A 124 -13.19 -1.26 14.77
CA LYS A 124 -12.71 -0.58 13.56
C LYS A 124 -13.78 -0.54 12.48
N ASN A 125 -13.59 0.34 11.49
CA ASN A 125 -14.42 0.42 10.31
C ASN A 125 -14.40 -0.92 9.57
N ALA A 126 -15.57 -1.34 9.07
CA ALA A 126 -15.72 -2.56 8.31
C ALA A 126 -15.31 -2.37 6.84
N ASP A 127 -14.07 -1.92 6.65
CA ASP A 127 -13.41 -1.76 5.35
C ASP A 127 -12.75 -3.10 4.97
N VAL A 128 -13.46 -3.91 4.19
CA VAL A 128 -13.09 -5.31 3.95
C VAL A 128 -13.17 -5.63 2.47
N VAL A 129 -12.12 -6.28 1.96
CA VAL A 129 -12.13 -6.87 0.62
C VAL A 129 -12.13 -8.38 0.75
N LEU A 130 -13.17 -9.02 0.22
CA LEU A 130 -13.18 -10.45 -0.02
C LEU A 130 -12.50 -10.72 -1.36
N TRP A 131 -11.51 -11.60 -1.38
CA TRP A 131 -10.76 -11.95 -2.59
C TRP A 131 -11.11 -13.36 -3.05
N THR A 132 -11.16 -13.58 -4.37
CA THR A 132 -11.41 -14.91 -4.96
C THR A 132 -10.29 -15.93 -4.69
N ALA A 133 -9.10 -15.44 -4.32
CA ALA A 133 -7.92 -16.23 -4.01
C ALA A 133 -6.99 -15.42 -3.08
N ASN A 134 -5.81 -15.95 -2.79
CA ASN A 134 -4.78 -15.20 -2.08
C ASN A 134 -4.47 -13.87 -2.82
N PRO A 135 -4.58 -12.71 -2.17
CA PRO A 135 -4.48 -11.40 -2.82
C PRO A 135 -3.09 -11.09 -3.40
N PHE A 136 -2.04 -11.85 -3.09
CA PHE A 136 -0.73 -11.72 -3.76
C PHE A 136 -0.65 -12.48 -5.09
N SER A 137 -1.67 -13.27 -5.45
CA SER A 137 -1.75 -13.90 -6.77
C SER A 137 -2.13 -12.88 -7.84
N THR A 138 -1.50 -12.97 -9.00
CA THR A 138 -1.91 -12.19 -10.19
C THR A 138 -3.28 -12.60 -10.73
N TYR A 139 -3.81 -13.76 -10.32
CA TYR A 139 -5.15 -14.23 -10.66
C TYR A 139 -6.23 -13.80 -9.66
N ALA A 140 -5.84 -13.24 -8.51
CA ALA A 140 -6.81 -12.82 -7.50
C ALA A 140 -7.59 -11.59 -7.97
N ARG A 141 -8.90 -11.61 -7.74
CA ARG A 141 -9.80 -10.49 -8.01
C ARG A 141 -10.52 -10.14 -6.71
N ALA A 142 -10.79 -8.85 -6.50
CA ALA A 142 -11.72 -8.44 -5.46
C ALA A 142 -13.09 -9.02 -5.84
N GLU A 143 -13.61 -9.90 -5.01
CA GLU A 143 -14.94 -10.50 -5.17
C GLU A 143 -16.00 -9.54 -4.62
N LYS A 144 -15.76 -9.02 -3.41
CA LYS A 144 -16.63 -8.03 -2.76
C LYS A 144 -15.79 -7.00 -2.03
N VAL A 145 -16.22 -5.74 -2.08
CA VAL A 145 -15.62 -4.64 -1.32
C VAL A 145 -16.70 -4.04 -0.42
N TYR A 146 -16.39 -3.94 0.86
CA TYR A 146 -17.19 -3.26 1.86
C TYR A 146 -16.43 -2.02 2.33
N ILE A 147 -17.13 -0.88 2.42
CA ILE A 147 -16.61 0.37 2.97
C ILE A 147 -17.57 0.79 4.07
N ASP A 148 -17.06 0.99 5.28
CA ASP A 148 -17.87 1.26 6.48
C ASP A 148 -19.03 0.25 6.68
N GLY A 149 -18.83 -1.00 6.22
CA GLY A 149 -19.82 -2.09 6.29
C GLY A 149 -20.89 -2.09 5.20
N GLY A 150 -20.95 -1.06 4.34
CA GLY A 150 -21.79 -1.03 3.15
C GLY A 150 -21.14 -1.75 1.97
N LEU A 151 -21.90 -2.53 1.21
CA LEU A 151 -21.41 -3.17 -0.01
C LEU A 151 -21.16 -2.08 -1.07
N ALA A 152 -19.89 -1.89 -1.44
CA ALA A 152 -19.46 -0.89 -2.42
C ALA A 152 -19.19 -1.48 -3.81
N TYR A 153 -18.83 -2.77 -3.88
CA TYR A 153 -18.57 -3.49 -5.13
C TYR A 153 -18.84 -4.98 -4.94
N ASP A 154 -19.49 -5.61 -5.93
CA ASP A 154 -19.61 -7.06 -6.07
C ASP A 154 -19.28 -7.46 -7.51
N LEU A 155 -18.32 -8.36 -7.66
CA LEU A 155 -17.86 -8.86 -8.95
C LEU A 155 -18.98 -9.50 -9.79
N ASN A 156 -20.04 -10.00 -9.16
CA ASN A 156 -21.16 -10.65 -9.85
C ASN A 156 -22.41 -9.77 -9.96
N ASP A 157 -22.35 -8.52 -9.50
CA ASP A 157 -23.44 -7.55 -9.64
C ASP A 157 -22.96 -6.27 -10.33
N PRO A 158 -23.13 -6.17 -11.67
CA PRO A 158 -22.72 -5.00 -12.45
C PRO A 158 -23.33 -3.68 -11.98
N GLN A 159 -24.46 -3.68 -11.27
CA GLN A 159 -25.08 -2.45 -10.76
C GLN A 159 -24.23 -1.77 -9.68
N THR A 160 -23.34 -2.52 -9.04
CA THR A 160 -22.41 -2.00 -8.01
C THR A 160 -21.11 -1.49 -8.61
N TRP A 161 -20.88 -1.67 -9.91
CA TRP A 161 -19.61 -1.30 -10.51
C TRP A 161 -19.50 0.22 -10.66
N PRO A 162 -18.30 0.80 -10.47
CA PRO A 162 -18.10 2.21 -10.75
C PRO A 162 -18.47 2.52 -12.20
N VAL A 163 -19.32 3.52 -12.40
CA VAL A 163 -19.63 4.02 -13.75
C VAL A 163 -18.40 4.73 -14.29
N GLY A 164 -17.83 4.21 -15.38
CA GLY A 164 -16.72 4.86 -16.08
C GLY A 164 -17.19 6.14 -16.78
N ASP A 165 -16.43 7.22 -16.66
CA ASP A 165 -16.81 8.55 -17.16
C ASP A 165 -16.52 8.77 -18.66
N PHE A 166 -16.37 7.73 -19.47
CA PHE A 166 -15.98 7.87 -20.88
C PHE A 166 -16.95 8.71 -21.74
N GLU A 167 -18.12 9.02 -21.20
CA GLU A 167 -19.17 9.84 -21.79
C GLU A 167 -19.32 11.20 -21.08
N LEU A 168 -18.32 11.70 -20.32
CA LEU A 168 -18.41 13.00 -19.65
C LEU A 168 -18.72 14.12 -20.67
N GLY A 169 -19.86 14.80 -20.50
CA GLY A 169 -20.37 15.80 -21.45
C GLY A 169 -21.09 15.25 -22.69
N GLN A 170 -21.37 13.94 -22.75
CA GLN A 170 -22.17 13.29 -23.80
C GLN A 170 -23.54 12.85 -23.27
N VAL A 171 -24.49 12.61 -24.18
CA VAL A 171 -25.79 12.02 -23.82
C VAL A 171 -25.57 10.57 -23.37
N GLY A 172 -25.95 10.24 -22.13
CA GLY A 172 -25.67 8.94 -21.49
C GLY A 172 -24.64 9.00 -20.36
N GLU A 173 -24.08 10.19 -20.08
CA GLU A 173 -23.20 10.42 -18.93
C GLU A 173 -23.84 9.90 -17.62
N GLY A 174 -23.15 9.00 -16.93
CA GLY A 174 -23.60 8.43 -15.66
C GLY A 174 -24.49 7.19 -15.77
N ASP A 175 -24.84 6.73 -16.98
CA ASP A 175 -25.61 5.50 -17.17
C ASP A 175 -24.78 4.26 -16.80
N SER A 176 -25.41 3.32 -16.08
CA SER A 176 -24.86 1.97 -15.87
C SER A 176 -24.94 1.19 -17.19
N LYS A 177 -23.80 0.63 -17.63
CA LYS A 177 -23.69 -0.17 -18.86
C LYS A 177 -23.64 -1.66 -18.55
#